data_AF-A0A7V6QKE6-F1
#
_entry.id   AF-A0A7V6QKE6-F1
#
_cell.length_a   1.000
_cell.length_b   1.000
_cell.length_c   1.000
_cell.angle_alpha   90.00
_cell.angle_beta   90.00
_cell.angle_gamma   90.00
#
_symmetry.space_group_name_H-M   'P 1'
#
loop_
_entity.id
_entity.type
_entity.pdbx_description
1 polymer ?
#
loop_
_entity_poly.entity_id
_entity_poly.type
_entity_poly.pdbx_seq_one_letter_code
_entity_poly.pdbx_strand_id
1 'polypeptide(L)'
;MFYAILIIGAVLFLIGVFWFTFMCINKEFAFFDTFKVLLLLILGGLLLVITLPSLKYMIFKEYDVVKGSCTIEIDSSRRSSEALFKMSDTDDVFYFRDIPDLDSYGRAVPYYCEVTVTKDHEFEVGYKIYDAKSRELIQTSE
;
A
#
# COMPACT_ATOMS: atom_id res chain seq x y z
N MET A 1 -5.61 -5.20 2.48
CA MET A 1 -5.04 -6.35 3.24
C MET A 1 -3.94 -5.90 4.20
N PHE A 2 -3.04 -5.00 3.79
CA PHE A 2 -1.98 -4.41 4.62
C PHE A 2 -2.43 -4.00 6.03
N TYR A 3 -3.43 -3.12 6.16
CA TYR A 3 -3.89 -2.64 7.48
C TYR A 3 -4.40 -3.76 8.40
N ALA A 4 -4.99 -4.82 7.84
CA ALA A 4 -5.44 -5.96 8.63
C ALA A 4 -4.24 -6.74 9.19
N ILE A 5 -3.22 -6.97 8.37
CA ILE A 5 -1.97 -7.65 8.80
C ILE A 5 -1.25 -6.83 9.86
N LEU A 6 -1.21 -5.51 9.70
CA LEU A 6 -0.62 -4.58 10.66
C LEU A 6 -1.32 -4.64 12.02
N ILE A 7 -2.66 -4.59 12.03
CA ILE A 7 -3.45 -4.69 13.27
C ILE A 7 -3.24 -6.05 13.94
N ILE A 8 -3.29 -7.15 13.16
CA ILE A 8 -3.07 -8.51 13.69
C ILE A 8 -1.66 -8.63 14.29
N GLY A 9 -0.64 -8.14 13.59
CA GLY A 9 0.74 -8.12 14.07
C GLY A 9 0.90 -7.34 15.38
N ALA A 10 0.29 -6.15 15.46
CA ALA A 10 0.31 -5.32 16.66
C ALA A 10 -0.39 -6.00 17.85
N VAL A 11 -1.57 -6.57 17.63
CA VAL A 11 -2.34 -7.27 18.69
C VAL A 11 -1.58 -8.50 19.19
N LEU A 12 -1.04 -9.32 18.29
CA LEU A 12 -0.22 -10.48 18.67
C LEU A 12 1.00 -10.06 19.48
N PHE A 13 1.72 -9.03 19.03
CA PHE A 13 2.89 -8.53 19.75
C PHE A 13 2.53 -8.04 21.15
N LEU A 14 1.46 -7.27 21.31
CA LEU A 14 0.99 -6.79 22.62
C LEU A 14 0.57 -7.92 23.56
N ILE A 15 -0.16 -8.92 23.04
CA ILE A 15 -0.53 -10.12 23.81
C ILE A 15 0.73 -10.86 24.25
N GLY A 16 1.69 -11.06 23.35
CA GLY A 16 2.97 -11.70 23.65
C GLY A 16 3.73 -10.99 24.77
N VAL A 17 3.83 -9.66 24.71
CA VAL A 17 4.49 -8.84 25.74
C VAL A 17 3.75 -8.93 27.07
N PHE A 18 2.42 -8.90 27.06
CA PHE A 18 1.61 -9.02 28.27
C PHE A 18 1.84 -10.37 28.98
N TRP A 19 1.74 -11.47 28.25
CA TRP A 19 1.98 -12.81 28.79
C TRP A 19 3.42 -12.99 29.27
N PHE A 20 4.39 -12.46 28.53
CA PHE A 20 5.80 -12.48 28.94
C PHE A 20 6.01 -11.74 30.27
N THR A 21 5.38 -10.58 30.43
CA THR A 21 5.46 -9.79 31.68
C THR A 21 4.82 -10.52 32.85
N PHE A 22 3.66 -11.15 32.62
CA PHE A 22 2.96 -11.95 33.63
C PHE A 22 3.80 -13.16 34.10
N MET A 23 4.44 -13.88 33.16
CA MET A 23 5.36 -14.97 33.49
C MET A 23 6.56 -14.48 34.31
N CYS A 24 7.14 -13.34 33.96
CA CYS A 24 8.26 -12.75 34.70
C CYS A 24 7.90 -12.38 36.15
N ILE A 25 6.68 -11.88 36.39
CA ILE A 25 6.21 -11.53 37.74
C ILE A 25 5.97 -12.79 38.58
N ASN A 26 5.28 -13.78 38.02
CA ASN A 26 4.89 -14.98 38.76
C ASN A 26 6.02 -16.03 38.87
N LYS A 27 7.13 -15.84 38.15
CA LYS A 27 8.28 -16.77 38.08
C LYS A 27 7.91 -18.20 37.65
N GLU A 28 6.79 -18.34 36.95
CA GLU A 28 6.32 -19.60 36.38
C GLU A 28 6.96 -19.76 35.01
N PHE A 29 8.08 -20.49 34.96
CA PHE A 29 8.79 -20.77 33.71
C PHE A 29 8.59 -22.22 33.28
N ALA A 30 7.37 -22.54 32.84
CA ALA A 30 7.13 -23.81 32.16
C ALA A 30 7.71 -23.74 30.72
N PHE A 31 8.57 -24.69 30.35
CA PHE A 31 9.26 -24.69 29.05
C PHE A 31 8.31 -24.52 27.85
N PHE A 32 7.15 -25.19 27.91
CA PHE A 32 6.17 -25.15 26.82
C PHE A 32 5.47 -23.79 26.71
N ASP A 33 5.18 -23.13 27.82
CA ASP A 33 4.53 -21.82 27.82
C ASP A 33 5.51 -20.71 27.43
N THR A 34 6.77 -20.81 27.88
CA THR A 34 7.85 -19.93 27.41
C THR A 34 8.02 -20.02 25.91
N PHE A 35 8.03 -21.23 25.34
CA PHE A 35 8.15 -21.43 23.89
C PHE A 35 6.98 -20.80 23.12
N LYS A 36 5.74 -20.98 23.59
CA LYS A 36 4.55 -20.36 22.97
C LYS A 36 4.64 -18.83 22.96
N VAL A 37 4.98 -18.23 24.10
CA VAL A 37 5.09 -16.76 24.22
C VAL A 37 6.20 -16.24 23.31
N LEU A 38 7.34 -16.93 23.24
CA LEU A 38 8.44 -16.58 22.34
C LEU A 38 8.01 -16.64 20.87
N LEU A 39 7.31 -17.71 20.47
CA LEU A 39 6.82 -17.86 19.11
C LEU A 39 5.81 -16.77 18.75
N LEU A 40 4.94 -16.40 19.69
CA LEU A 40 3.94 -15.36 19.51
C LEU A 40 4.58 -13.97 19.36
N LEU A 41 5.63 -13.67 20.16
CA LEU A 41 6.44 -12.46 20.04
C LEU A 41 7.20 -12.39 18.72
N ILE A 42 7.84 -13.48 18.30
CA ILE A 42 8.59 -13.54 17.04
C ILE A 42 7.63 -13.35 15.86
N LEU A 43 6.49 -14.05 15.87
CA LEU A 43 5.50 -13.95 14.80
C LEU A 43 4.89 -12.54 14.71
N GLY A 44 4.46 -11.97 15.85
CA GLY A 44 3.94 -10.61 15.90
C GLY A 44 4.99 -9.58 15.47
N GLY A 45 6.23 -9.73 15.94
CA GLY A 45 7.35 -8.89 15.56
C GLY A 45 7.67 -8.96 14.06
N LEU A 46 7.67 -10.16 13.46
CA LEU A 46 7.93 -10.33 12.04
C LEU A 46 6.86 -9.66 11.17
N LEU A 47 5.58 -9.81 11.52
CA LEU A 47 4.48 -9.13 10.82
C LEU A 47 4.60 -7.61 10.90
N LEU A 48 5.02 -7.09 12.05
CA LEU A 48 5.29 -5.66 12.22
C LEU A 48 6.50 -5.22 11.39
N VAL A 49 7.61 -5.96 11.38
CA VAL A 49 8.80 -5.61 10.60
C VAL A 49 8.50 -5.49 9.11
N ILE A 50 7.62 -6.33 8.58
CA ILE A 50 7.22 -6.26 7.17
C ILE A 50 6.31 -5.06 6.90
N THR A 51 5.42 -4.71 7.82
CA THR A 51 4.41 -3.65 7.60
C THR A 51 4.87 -2.25 8.03
N LEU A 52 5.84 -2.14 8.93
CA LEU A 52 6.32 -0.86 9.46
C LEU A 52 7.03 0.04 8.42
N PRO A 53 7.85 -0.48 7.47
CA PRO A 53 8.47 0.34 6.44
C PRO A 53 7.45 1.10 5.57
N SER A 54 6.44 0.41 5.06
CA SER A 54 5.39 1.06 4.25
C SER A 54 4.56 2.03 5.08
N LEU A 55 4.28 1.69 6.35
CA LEU A 55 3.61 2.63 7.28
C LEU A 55 4.47 3.89 7.50
N LYS A 56 5.79 3.75 7.62
CA LYS A 56 6.70 4.88 7.76
C LYS A 56 6.58 5.80 6.55
N TYR A 57 6.63 5.28 5.33
CA TYR A 57 6.55 6.13 4.13
C TYR A 57 5.22 6.89 4.04
N MET A 58 4.10 6.27 4.44
CA MET A 58 2.81 6.96 4.54
C MET A 58 2.79 8.05 5.62
N ILE A 59 3.25 7.77 6.84
CA ILE A 59 3.20 8.74 7.96
C ILE A 59 4.11 9.94 7.71
N PHE A 60 5.33 9.70 7.23
CA PHE A 60 6.31 10.75 6.95
C PHE A 60 6.06 11.45 5.62
N LYS A 61 5.04 11.03 4.86
CA LYS A 61 4.71 11.55 3.52
C LYS A 61 5.92 11.51 2.57
N GLU A 62 6.70 10.43 2.69
CA GLU A 62 7.83 10.18 1.81
C GLU A 62 7.31 9.54 0.53
N TYR A 63 6.94 10.40 -0.42
CA TYR A 63 6.38 10.00 -1.70
C TYR A 63 7.40 10.15 -2.83
N ASP A 64 7.22 9.31 -3.84
CA ASP A 64 7.91 9.36 -5.12
C ASP A 64 6.90 9.66 -6.22
N VAL A 65 7.35 10.28 -7.31
CA VAL A 65 6.48 10.65 -8.42
C VAL A 65 6.97 9.98 -9.69
N VAL A 66 6.18 9.01 -10.17
CA VAL A 66 6.40 8.31 -11.43
C VAL A 66 5.74 9.12 -12.55
N LYS A 67 6.55 9.57 -13.50
CA LYS A 67 6.11 10.43 -14.61
C LYS A 67 6.41 9.77 -15.94
N GLY A 68 5.46 9.79 -16.86
CA GLY A 68 5.66 9.18 -18.16
C GLY A 68 4.42 9.20 -19.04
N SER A 69 4.58 8.65 -20.24
CA SER A 69 3.41 8.34 -21.06
C SER A 69 2.64 7.18 -20.43
N CYS A 70 1.32 7.30 -20.39
CA CYS A 70 0.45 6.30 -19.77
C CYS A 70 -0.77 6.01 -20.64
N THR A 71 -1.37 4.85 -20.44
CA THR A 71 -2.72 4.53 -20.95
C THR A 71 -3.62 4.21 -19.77
N ILE A 72 -4.85 4.72 -19.82
CA ILE A 72 -5.83 4.54 -18.74
C ILE A 72 -6.90 3.56 -19.23
N GLU A 73 -7.06 2.45 -18.54
CA GLU A 73 -8.11 1.46 -18.80
C GLU A 73 -9.08 1.43 -17.62
N ILE A 74 -10.37 1.21 -17.87
CA ILE A 74 -11.35 0.95 -16.81
C ILE A 74 -11.54 -0.55 -16.70
N ASP A 75 -11.12 -1.14 -15.59
CA ASP A 75 -11.51 -2.51 -15.25
C ASP A 75 -12.82 -2.46 -14.47
N SER A 76 -13.90 -2.83 -15.16
CA SER A 76 -15.22 -2.93 -14.55
C SER A 76 -15.47 -4.37 -14.10
N SER A 77 -15.11 -4.67 -12.85
CA SER A 77 -15.49 -5.93 -12.24
C SER A 77 -16.94 -5.84 -11.72
N ARG A 78 -17.64 -6.98 -11.61
CA ARG A 78 -19.06 -7.06 -11.21
C ARG A 78 -19.38 -6.44 -9.83
N ARG A 79 -18.37 -6.10 -9.01
CA ARG A 79 -18.51 -5.53 -7.66
C ARG A 79 -17.88 -4.13 -7.51
N SER A 80 -16.90 -3.76 -8.32
CA SER A 80 -16.26 -2.44 -8.30
C SER A 80 -15.60 -2.15 -9.64
N SER A 81 -15.64 -0.89 -10.04
CA SER A 81 -14.89 -0.38 -11.20
C SER A 81 -13.63 0.33 -10.69
N GLU A 82 -12.49 0.04 -11.29
CA GLU A 82 -11.20 0.64 -10.97
C GLU A 82 -10.54 1.16 -12.26
N ALA A 83 -9.81 2.26 -12.16
CA ALA A 83 -9.00 2.82 -13.24
C ALA A 83 -7.57 2.30 -13.14
N LEU A 84 -7.08 1.70 -14.21
CA LEU A 84 -5.73 1.16 -14.35
C LEU A 84 -4.89 2.15 -15.16
N PHE A 85 -3.83 2.64 -14.54
CA PHE A 85 -2.87 3.53 -15.17
C PHE A 85 -1.64 2.71 -15.52
N LYS A 86 -1.47 2.39 -16.80
CA LYS A 86 -0.33 1.64 -17.31
C LYS A 86 0.72 2.61 -17.83
N MET A 87 1.88 2.66 -17.18
CA MET A 87 3.02 3.46 -17.61
C MET A 87 3.72 2.77 -18.78
N SER A 88 3.81 3.45 -19.92
CA SER A 88 4.46 2.95 -21.12
C SER A 88 5.99 2.87 -20.98
N ASP A 89 6.56 3.71 -20.11
CA ASP A 89 8.02 3.87 -19.99
C ASP A 89 8.64 2.87 -18.99
N THR A 90 7.89 2.45 -17.98
CA THR A 90 8.38 1.60 -16.89
C THR A 90 7.64 0.26 -16.76
N ASP A 91 6.63 0.01 -17.61
CA ASP A 91 5.70 -1.13 -17.52
C ASP A 91 4.95 -1.23 -16.16
N ASP A 92 5.02 -0.19 -15.32
CA ASP A 92 4.32 -0.13 -14.04
C ASP A 92 2.81 0.03 -14.26
N VAL A 93 2.02 -0.60 -13.38
CA VAL A 93 0.56 -0.52 -13.40
C VAL A 93 0.06 -0.06 -12.04
N PHE A 94 -0.65 1.06 -12.01
CA PHE A 94 -1.21 1.65 -10.81
C PHE A 94 -2.74 1.58 -10.83
N TYR A 95 -3.33 1.33 -9.66
CA TYR A 95 -4.78 1.11 -9.53
C TYR A 95 -5.43 2.21 -8.70
N PHE A 96 -6.44 2.84 -9.27
CA PHE A 96 -7.22 3.87 -8.60
C PHE A 96 -8.71 3.50 -8.57
N ARG A 97 -9.33 3.68 -7.40
CA ARG A 97 -10.79 3.50 -7.26
C ARG A 97 -11.58 4.68 -7.80
N ASP A 98 -10.96 5.85 -7.77
CA ASP A 98 -11.51 7.03 -8.42
C ASP A 98 -11.28 6.92 -9.92
N ILE A 99 -12.36 6.97 -10.70
CA ILE A 99 -12.31 6.83 -12.14
C ILE A 99 -12.23 8.25 -12.72
N PRO A 100 -11.11 8.62 -13.36
CA PRO A 100 -10.97 9.94 -13.94
C PRO A 100 -12.02 10.13 -15.02
N ASP A 101 -12.63 11.32 -15.14
CA ASP A 101 -13.65 11.65 -16.15
C ASP A 101 -12.94 12.15 -17.41
N LEU A 102 -12.76 11.26 -18.38
CA LEU A 102 -12.00 11.50 -19.60
C LEU A 102 -12.89 11.28 -20.82
N ASP A 103 -12.66 12.04 -21.87
CA ASP A 103 -13.38 11.89 -23.15
C ASP A 103 -13.18 10.51 -23.80
N SER A 104 -12.12 9.79 -23.43
CA SER A 104 -11.79 8.47 -23.97
C SER A 104 -10.89 7.65 -23.05
N TYR A 105 -11.09 6.33 -23.06
CA TYR A 105 -10.28 5.35 -22.32
C TYR A 105 -9.74 4.25 -23.25
N GLY A 106 -8.68 3.58 -22.82
CA GLY A 106 -8.12 2.41 -23.46
C GLY A 106 -6.76 2.63 -24.12
N ARG A 107 -6.13 1.53 -24.56
CA ARG A 107 -4.76 1.49 -25.12
C ARG A 107 -4.52 2.39 -26.33
N ALA A 108 -5.58 2.84 -26.99
CA ALA A 108 -5.50 3.68 -28.18
C ALA A 108 -5.32 5.17 -27.88
N VAL A 109 -5.45 5.59 -26.62
CA VAL A 109 -5.34 7.01 -26.23
C VAL A 109 -4.24 7.19 -25.19
N PRO A 110 -3.03 7.59 -25.61
CA PRO A 110 -1.95 7.88 -24.69
C PRO A 110 -2.19 9.23 -24.02
N TYR A 111 -1.99 9.28 -22.71
CA TYR A 111 -1.94 10.49 -21.91
C TYR A 111 -0.52 10.65 -21.35
N TYR A 112 -0.27 11.79 -20.71
CA TYR A 112 0.89 11.93 -19.84
C TYR A 112 0.43 11.93 -18.39
N CYS A 113 0.95 11.01 -17.59
CA CYS A 113 0.56 10.84 -16.20
C CYS A 113 1.71 11.21 -15.27
N GLU A 114 1.37 11.83 -14.15
CA GLU A 114 2.21 11.87 -12.96
C GLU A 114 1.49 11.15 -11.84
N VAL A 115 1.97 9.98 -11.46
CA VAL A 115 1.41 9.18 -10.38
C VAL A 115 2.30 9.33 -9.15
N THR A 116 1.70 9.75 -8.04
CA THR A 116 2.37 9.87 -6.74
C THR A 116 2.16 8.58 -5.97
N VAL A 117 3.27 7.93 -5.60
CA VAL A 117 3.28 6.67 -4.85
C VAL A 117 4.14 6.79 -3.60
N THR A 118 4.00 5.87 -2.65
CA THR A 118 4.98 5.73 -1.58
C THR A 118 6.35 5.33 -2.14
N LYS A 119 7.44 5.65 -1.43
CA LYS A 119 8.82 5.34 -1.89
C LYS A 119 9.10 3.86 -2.21
N ASP A 120 8.39 2.95 -1.55
CA ASP A 120 8.44 1.51 -1.79
C ASP A 120 7.50 1.03 -2.91
N HIS A 121 6.80 1.97 -3.55
CA HIS A 121 5.84 1.76 -4.65
C HIS A 121 4.69 0.81 -4.27
N GLU A 122 4.43 0.59 -2.97
CA GLU A 122 3.34 -0.29 -2.50
C GLU A 122 1.97 0.40 -2.50
N PHE A 123 1.92 1.73 -2.40
CA PHE A 123 0.66 2.47 -2.27
C PHE A 123 0.60 3.64 -3.24
N GLU A 124 -0.49 3.69 -4.01
CA GLU A 124 -0.89 4.82 -4.80
C GLU A 124 -1.51 5.92 -3.94
N VAL A 125 -0.93 7.11 -3.98
CA VAL A 125 -1.38 8.27 -3.19
C VAL A 125 -2.28 9.17 -4.03
N GLY A 126 -1.95 9.37 -5.30
CA GLY A 126 -2.76 10.18 -6.20
C GLY A 126 -2.18 10.25 -7.60
N TYR A 127 -2.91 10.87 -8.51
CA TYR A 127 -2.49 11.02 -9.90
C TYR A 127 -2.80 12.41 -10.44
N LYS A 128 -2.06 12.79 -11.48
CA LYS A 128 -2.35 13.92 -12.37
C LYS A 128 -2.29 13.45 -13.80
N ILE A 129 -3.30 13.82 -14.58
CA ILE A 129 -3.44 13.46 -15.99
C ILE A 129 -3.30 14.74 -16.80
N TYR A 130 -2.47 14.67 -17.83
CA TYR A 130 -2.21 15.76 -18.76
C TYR A 130 -2.50 15.29 -20.18
N ASP A 131 -2.88 16.24 -21.04
CA ASP A 131 -2.96 16.00 -22.47
C ASP A 131 -1.57 15.64 -23.01
N ALA A 132 -1.49 14.60 -23.84
CA ALA A 132 -0.22 14.09 -24.34
C ALA A 132 0.52 15.12 -25.22
N LYS A 133 -0.20 16.00 -25.92
CA LYS A 133 0.35 16.98 -26.87
C LYS A 133 0.55 18.35 -26.24
N SER A 134 -0.50 18.92 -25.63
CA SER A 134 -0.45 20.28 -25.07
C SER A 134 0.20 20.31 -23.69
N ARG A 135 0.28 19.17 -22.99
CA ARG A 135 0.70 19.08 -21.57
C ARG A 135 -0.15 19.92 -20.63
N GLU A 136 -1.36 20.27 -21.05
CA GLU A 136 -2.34 20.92 -20.19
C GLU A 136 -2.90 19.91 -19.20
N LEU A 137 -3.06 20.36 -17.96
CA LEU A 137 -3.63 19.53 -16.89
C LEU A 137 -5.11 19.27 -17.20
N ILE A 138 -5.48 18.00 -17.29
CA ILE A 138 -6.86 17.56 -17.51
C ILE A 138 -7.52 17.32 -16.15
N GLN A 139 -6.91 16.48 -15.32
CA GLN A 139 -7.49 16.08 -14.05
C GLN A 139 -6.41 15.75 -13.02
N THR A 140 -6.76 15.90 -11.74
CA THR A 140 -5.96 15.45 -10.59
C THR A 140 -6.89 14.71 -9.63
N SER A 141 -6.40 13.67 -8.98
CA SER A 141 -7.01 13.15 -7.76
C SER A 141 -6.36 13.82 -6.55
N GLU A 142 -7.16 14.16 -5.54
CA GLU A 142 -6.70 14.55 -4.20
C GLU A 142 -6.89 13.40 -3.20
#